data_AF-A0A559IEJ9-F1
#
_entry.id   AF-A0A559IEJ9-F1
#
_cell.length_a   1.000
_cell.length_b   1.000
_cell.length_c   1.000
_cell.angle_alpha   90.00
_cell.angle_beta   90.00
_cell.angle_gamma   90.00
#
_symmetry.space_group_name_H-M   'P 1'
#
loop_
_entity.id
_entity.type
_entity.pdbx_description
1 polymer ?
#
loop_
_entity_poly.entity_id
_entity_poly.type
_entity_poly.pdbx_seq_one_letter_code
_entity_poly.pdbx_strand_id
1 'polypeptide(L)'
;MLEGIHFAYDGVYSVDMGLLNCQVDGGMFEETFLPTRSITEAKISGRDKPYFQSLDVEPLRFGLTFAFEHGYTEKLLRDVARWLYQPYYKPFYTIDNPNRVFYCMAEGDSQLFHNGIKQGYITVTMRCDSPYSYTQKTLKEDMKFDSTKLTKTGAENTFNSGMGSMQNIEIINGAMGVRRKATNWTQYAGQKWSDII
;
A
#
# COMPACT_ATOMS: atom_id res chain seq x y z
N MET A 1 4.73 -13.65 -11.20
CA MET A 1 5.79 -12.62 -11.05
C MET A 1 6.82 -12.72 -12.17
N LEU A 2 7.04 -13.90 -12.75
CA LEU A 2 7.99 -14.15 -13.85
C LEU A 2 7.35 -14.21 -15.24
N GLU A 3 6.03 -14.08 -15.36
CA GLU A 3 5.29 -14.30 -16.62
C GLU A 3 5.58 -13.26 -17.71
N GLY A 4 6.17 -12.12 -17.34
CA GLY A 4 6.54 -11.07 -18.28
C GLY A 4 7.94 -11.21 -18.83
N ILE A 5 8.04 -11.15 -20.16
CA ILE A 5 9.30 -11.11 -20.92
C ILE A 5 10.13 -9.87 -20.53
N HIS A 6 9.44 -8.79 -20.17
CA HIS A 6 10.04 -7.52 -19.85
C HIS A 6 9.70 -7.09 -18.42
N PHE A 7 10.67 -6.46 -17.78
CA PHE A 7 10.55 -5.93 -16.43
C PHE A 7 11.14 -4.53 -16.34
N ALA A 8 10.81 -3.83 -15.27
CA ALA A 8 11.43 -2.57 -14.92
C ALA A 8 12.10 -2.68 -13.56
N TYR A 9 13.30 -2.11 -13.42
CA TYR A 9 14.03 -2.02 -12.17
C TYR A 9 14.64 -0.63 -12.03
N ASP A 10 14.46 -0.01 -10.87
CA ASP A 10 14.87 1.38 -10.60
C ASP A 10 14.34 2.40 -11.64
N GLY A 11 13.16 2.14 -12.19
CA GLY A 11 12.52 2.99 -13.21
C GLY A 11 13.09 2.84 -14.63
N VAL A 12 14.06 1.95 -14.85
CA VAL A 12 14.61 1.63 -16.18
C VAL A 12 14.01 0.32 -16.68
N TYR A 13 13.63 0.26 -17.96
CA TYR A 13 13.06 -0.93 -18.57
C TYR A 13 14.16 -1.89 -19.04
N SER A 14 13.90 -3.19 -18.93
CA SER A 14 14.83 -4.24 -19.38
C SER A 14 15.07 -4.16 -20.89
N VAL A 15 14.08 -3.69 -21.67
CA VAL A 15 14.17 -3.46 -23.11
C VAL A 15 15.28 -2.45 -23.46
N ASP A 16 15.41 -1.38 -22.68
CA ASP A 16 16.43 -0.34 -22.91
C ASP A 16 17.86 -0.89 -22.72
N MET A 17 17.99 -1.96 -21.93
CA MET A 17 19.23 -2.68 -21.66
C MET A 17 19.43 -3.91 -22.57
N GLY A 18 18.48 -4.21 -23.47
CA GLY A 18 18.51 -5.40 -24.33
C GLY A 18 18.36 -6.72 -23.56
N LEU A 19 17.63 -6.70 -22.44
CA LEU A 19 17.46 -7.82 -21.53
C LEU A 19 16.05 -8.41 -21.62
N LEU A 20 16.00 -9.74 -21.68
CA LEU A 20 14.79 -10.55 -21.66
C LEU A 20 14.76 -11.40 -20.39
N ASN A 21 13.67 -11.35 -19.65
CA ASN A 21 13.42 -12.28 -18.56
C ASN A 21 13.15 -13.66 -19.16
N CYS A 22 13.90 -14.67 -18.71
CA CYS A 22 13.82 -16.01 -19.27
C CYS A 22 14.00 -17.07 -18.19
N GLN A 23 13.34 -18.20 -18.38
CA GLN A 23 13.60 -19.41 -17.62
C GLN A 23 14.45 -20.35 -18.46
N VAL A 24 15.55 -20.84 -17.88
CA VAL A 24 16.52 -21.68 -18.58
C VAL A 24 16.15 -23.17 -18.49
N ASP A 25 15.46 -23.55 -17.41
CA ASP A 25 14.95 -24.92 -17.27
C ASP A 25 13.72 -25.10 -18.15
N GLY A 26 13.69 -26.20 -18.94
CA GLY A 26 12.62 -26.53 -19.89
C GLY A 26 11.28 -26.96 -19.25
N GLY A 27 10.98 -26.45 -18.05
CA GLY A 27 9.81 -26.75 -17.26
C GLY A 27 8.81 -25.60 -17.18
N MET A 28 7.87 -25.70 -16.24
CA MET A 28 6.94 -24.63 -15.91
C MET A 28 7.64 -23.55 -15.07
N PHE A 29 7.10 -22.32 -15.08
CA PHE A 29 7.56 -21.24 -14.22
C PHE A 29 7.46 -21.63 -12.75
N GLU A 30 8.61 -21.65 -12.08
CA GLU A 30 8.70 -21.80 -10.63
C GLU A 30 8.79 -20.41 -10.00
N GLU A 31 7.86 -20.09 -9.11
CA GLU A 31 7.85 -18.82 -8.40
C GLU A 31 7.58 -19.01 -6.90
N THR A 32 8.17 -18.12 -6.10
CA THR A 32 7.92 -18.09 -4.66
C THR A 32 6.51 -17.56 -4.39
N PHE A 33 5.60 -18.47 -4.04
CA PHE A 33 4.19 -18.13 -3.77
C PHE A 33 4.00 -17.42 -2.42
N LEU A 34 4.70 -17.87 -1.38
CA LEU A 34 4.65 -17.30 -0.03
C LEU A 34 6.05 -17.04 0.51
N PRO A 35 6.22 -15.98 1.32
CA PRO A 35 7.47 -15.75 2.03
C PRO A 35 7.73 -16.87 3.05
N THR A 36 9.01 -17.14 3.30
CA THR A 36 9.43 -18.07 4.35
C THR A 36 8.96 -17.55 5.70
N ARG A 37 8.35 -18.42 6.50
CA ARG A 37 7.85 -18.08 7.83
C ARG A 37 8.16 -19.21 8.82
N SER A 38 8.68 -18.86 9.99
CA SER A 38 8.86 -19.79 11.11
C SER A 38 7.78 -19.55 12.15
N ILE A 39 7.24 -20.66 12.67
CA ILE A 39 6.22 -20.63 13.73
C ILE A 39 6.94 -20.82 15.06
N THR A 40 6.75 -19.87 15.97
CA THR A 40 7.27 -19.95 17.32
C THR A 40 6.17 -20.45 18.24
N GLU A 41 6.35 -21.64 18.82
CA GLU A 41 5.36 -22.30 19.67
C GLU A 41 5.97 -22.80 20.98
N ALA A 42 5.18 -22.77 22.06
CA ALA A 42 5.56 -23.35 23.34
C ALA A 42 4.80 -24.66 23.60
N LYS A 43 5.55 -25.73 23.87
CA LYS A 43 5.01 -27.02 24.31
C LYS A 43 5.11 -27.15 25.83
N ILE A 44 4.01 -27.53 26.47
CA ILE A 44 3.94 -27.76 27.91
C ILE A 44 3.77 -29.26 28.16
N SER A 45 4.43 -29.79 29.20
CA SER A 45 4.32 -31.20 29.57
C SER A 45 2.87 -31.58 29.91
N GLY A 46 2.43 -32.75 29.46
CA GLY A 46 1.06 -33.24 29.65
C GLY A 46 0.03 -32.72 28.65
N ARG A 47 0.42 -31.89 27.67
CA ARG A 47 -0.46 -31.43 26.59
C ARG A 47 0.14 -31.71 25.22
N ASP A 48 -0.61 -32.39 24.38
CA ASP A 48 -0.16 -32.75 23.02
C ASP A 48 -0.21 -31.56 22.06
N LYS A 49 -1.15 -30.62 22.26
CA LYS A 49 -1.29 -29.42 21.43
C LYS A 49 -0.42 -28.26 21.95
N PRO A 50 0.59 -27.80 21.19
CA PRO A 50 1.41 -26.65 21.57
C PRO A 50 0.60 -25.34 21.51
N TYR A 51 1.11 -24.32 22.19
CA TYR A 51 0.56 -22.96 22.17
C TYR A 51 1.32 -22.11 21.15
N PHE A 52 0.60 -21.60 20.15
CA PHE A 52 1.14 -20.62 19.20
C PHE A 52 1.53 -19.33 19.93
N GLN A 53 2.75 -18.84 19.71
CA GLN A 53 3.23 -17.58 20.29
C GLN A 53 3.33 -16.49 19.22
N SER A 54 4.10 -16.74 18.16
CA SER A 54 4.33 -15.76 17.12
C SER A 54 4.65 -16.41 15.77
N LEU A 55 4.59 -15.59 14.73
CA LEU A 55 5.02 -15.94 13.39
C LEU A 55 6.14 -14.98 12.99
N ASP A 56 7.33 -15.51 12.76
CA ASP A 56 8.45 -14.74 12.24
C ASP A 56 8.47 -14.91 10.73
N VAL A 57 8.34 -13.80 10.00
CA VAL A 57 8.24 -13.79 8.54
C VAL A 57 9.51 -13.16 7.97
N GLU A 58 10.21 -13.90 7.12
CA GLU A 58 11.39 -13.41 6.44
C GLU A 58 10.99 -12.55 5.22
N PRO A 59 11.82 -11.56 4.84
CA PRO A 59 11.61 -10.82 3.61
C PRO A 59 11.60 -11.74 2.40
N LEU A 60 10.73 -11.46 1.43
CA LEU A 60 10.60 -12.28 0.24
C LEU A 60 11.92 -12.28 -0.55
N ARG A 61 12.33 -13.45 -1.03
CA ARG A 61 13.48 -13.61 -1.94
C ARG A 61 13.02 -14.37 -3.17
N PHE A 62 13.47 -13.95 -4.33
CA PHE A 62 13.17 -14.63 -5.59
C PHE A 62 14.37 -14.58 -6.53
N GLY A 63 14.56 -15.64 -7.31
CA GLY A 63 15.54 -15.68 -8.38
C GLY A 63 15.00 -14.96 -9.62
N LEU A 64 15.83 -14.13 -10.23
CA LEU A 64 15.58 -13.54 -11.52
C LEU A 64 16.65 -14.02 -12.49
N THR A 65 16.22 -14.56 -13.63
CA THR A 65 17.11 -15.00 -14.69
C THR A 65 16.79 -14.21 -15.95
N PHE A 66 17.80 -13.60 -16.56
CA PHE A 66 17.62 -12.81 -17.77
C PHE A 66 18.77 -13.03 -18.76
N ALA A 67 18.42 -13.03 -20.04
CA ALA A 67 19.34 -13.20 -21.15
C ALA A 67 19.44 -11.93 -22.00
N PHE A 68 20.54 -11.79 -22.72
CA PHE A 68 20.73 -10.71 -23.69
C PHE A 68 20.13 -11.09 -25.04
N GLU A 69 19.25 -10.25 -25.58
CA GLU A 69 18.55 -10.52 -26.85
C GLU A 69 19.50 -10.63 -28.06
N HIS A 70 20.50 -9.75 -28.12
CA HIS A 70 21.44 -9.66 -29.24
C HIS A 70 22.89 -9.93 -28.82
N GLY A 71 23.08 -10.66 -27.71
CA GLY A 71 24.38 -10.82 -27.06
C GLY A 71 24.84 -9.56 -26.32
N TYR A 72 26.01 -9.63 -25.67
CA TYR A 72 26.52 -8.53 -24.85
C TYR A 72 27.91 -8.06 -25.26
N THR A 73 28.18 -6.77 -25.07
CA THR A 73 29.53 -6.21 -25.08
C THR A 73 30.00 -6.02 -23.65
N GLU A 74 31.31 -6.04 -23.38
CA GLU A 74 31.86 -5.79 -22.04
C GLU A 74 31.37 -4.48 -21.42
N LYS A 75 31.18 -3.44 -22.25
CA LYS A 75 30.59 -2.17 -21.84
C LYS A 75 29.15 -2.35 -21.35
N LEU A 76 28.30 -3.00 -22.15
CA LEU A 76 26.90 -3.28 -21.79
C LEU A 76 26.82 -4.11 -20.51
N LEU A 77 27.66 -5.14 -20.39
CA LEU A 77 27.71 -6.00 -19.20
C LEU A 77 28.06 -5.19 -17.95
N ARG A 78 29.03 -4.27 -18.04
CA ARG A 78 29.40 -3.38 -16.93
C ARG A 78 28.28 -2.37 -16.62
N ASP A 79 27.59 -1.87 -17.62
CA ASP A 79 26.45 -0.95 -17.44
C ASP A 79 25.28 -1.66 -16.74
N VAL A 80 24.95 -2.88 -17.15
CA VAL A 80 23.94 -3.74 -16.49
C VAL A 80 24.35 -4.09 -15.06
N ALA A 81 25.61 -4.47 -14.84
CA ALA A 81 26.11 -4.76 -13.50
C ALA A 81 26.01 -3.53 -12.58
N ARG A 82 26.33 -2.33 -13.08
CA ARG A 82 26.18 -1.08 -12.33
C ARG A 82 24.71 -0.74 -12.07
N TRP A 83 23.83 -1.02 -13.02
CA TRP A 83 22.39 -0.77 -12.86
C TRP A 83 21.77 -1.70 -11.80
N LEU A 84 22.16 -2.97 -11.76
CA LEU A 84 21.69 -3.93 -10.75
C LEU A 84 22.33 -3.71 -9.37
N TYR A 85 23.58 -3.23 -9.33
CA TYR A 85 24.29 -2.95 -8.10
C TYR A 85 23.88 -1.60 -7.50
N GLN A 86 22.74 -1.59 -6.82
CA GLN A 86 22.20 -0.42 -6.12
C GLN A 86 22.43 -0.49 -4.60
N PRO A 87 22.73 0.65 -3.93
CA PRO A 87 22.96 0.68 -2.48
C PRO A 87 21.68 0.60 -1.64
N TYR A 88 20.50 0.72 -2.25
CA TYR A 88 19.19 0.75 -1.58
C TYR A 88 18.16 -0.08 -2.34
N TYR A 89 17.11 -0.53 -1.64
CA TYR A 89 15.96 -1.20 -2.25
C TYR A 89 15.29 -0.31 -3.31
N LYS A 90 15.21 -0.83 -4.53
CA LYS A 90 14.60 -0.12 -5.68
C LYS A 90 13.33 -0.83 -6.14
N PRO A 91 12.38 -0.08 -6.72
CA PRO A 91 11.15 -0.68 -7.23
C PRO A 91 11.44 -1.59 -8.42
N PHE A 92 10.82 -2.77 -8.39
CA PHE A 92 10.79 -3.79 -9.41
C PHE A 92 9.34 -4.14 -9.73
N TYR A 93 8.99 -4.21 -11.01
CA TYR A 93 7.70 -4.71 -11.47
C TYR A 93 7.84 -5.28 -12.88
N THR A 94 6.95 -6.21 -13.24
CA THR A 94 6.84 -6.71 -14.62
C THR A 94 5.87 -5.86 -15.41
N ILE A 95 6.08 -5.77 -16.73
CA ILE A 95 5.20 -4.97 -17.60
C ILE A 95 3.77 -5.50 -17.60
N ASP A 96 3.58 -6.81 -17.47
CA ASP A 96 2.24 -7.42 -17.44
C ASP A 96 1.46 -7.10 -16.17
N ASN A 97 2.17 -6.83 -15.07
CA ASN A 97 1.56 -6.56 -13.76
C ASN A 97 2.18 -5.30 -13.12
N PRO A 98 1.96 -4.11 -13.72
CA PRO A 98 2.60 -2.87 -13.27
C PRO A 98 2.11 -2.45 -11.87
N ASN A 99 0.90 -2.87 -11.51
CA ASN A 99 0.29 -2.58 -10.21
C ASN A 99 0.92 -3.36 -9.06
N ARG A 100 1.77 -4.36 -9.32
CA ARG A 100 2.43 -5.16 -8.29
C ARG A 100 3.91 -4.80 -8.24
N VAL A 101 4.28 -3.95 -7.29
CA VAL A 101 5.63 -3.41 -7.13
C VAL A 101 6.32 -4.07 -5.95
N PHE A 102 7.56 -4.50 -6.17
CA PHE A 102 8.43 -5.06 -5.15
C PHE A 102 9.60 -4.11 -4.94
N TYR A 103 9.95 -3.81 -3.69
CA TYR A 103 11.16 -3.06 -3.41
C TYR A 103 12.27 -4.07 -3.10
N CYS A 104 13.16 -4.27 -4.06
CA CYS A 104 14.18 -5.30 -3.97
C CYS A 104 15.58 -4.79 -4.30
N MET A 105 16.58 -5.53 -3.83
CA MET A 105 17.99 -5.34 -4.14
C MET A 105 18.62 -6.70 -4.45
N ALA A 106 19.65 -6.70 -5.29
CA ALA A 106 20.43 -7.91 -5.54
C ALA A 106 21.16 -8.31 -4.25
N GLU A 107 20.99 -9.56 -3.81
CA GLU A 107 21.64 -10.12 -2.64
C GLU A 107 22.35 -11.42 -3.00
N GLY A 108 23.54 -11.62 -2.44
CA GLY A 108 24.33 -12.83 -2.64
C GLY A 108 25.13 -12.81 -3.95
N ASP A 109 25.38 -14.00 -4.49
CA ASP A 109 26.19 -14.17 -5.68
C ASP A 109 25.35 -14.03 -6.95
N SER A 110 25.79 -13.16 -7.86
CA SER A 110 25.28 -13.08 -9.23
C SER A 110 26.16 -13.92 -10.16
N GLN A 111 25.57 -14.83 -10.93
CA GLN A 111 26.31 -15.70 -11.85
C GLN A 111 25.97 -15.35 -13.30
N LEU A 112 27.01 -15.15 -14.11
CA LEU A 112 26.91 -15.01 -15.57
C LEU A 112 27.27 -16.35 -16.21
N PHE A 113 26.31 -16.98 -16.86
CA PHE A 113 26.53 -18.19 -17.66
C PHE A 113 26.68 -17.79 -19.12
N HIS A 114 27.83 -18.11 -19.73
CA HIS A 114 28.12 -17.72 -21.11
C HIS A 114 28.70 -18.86 -21.93
N ASN A 115 28.42 -18.86 -23.23
CA ASN A 115 28.93 -19.86 -24.19
C ASN A 115 30.30 -19.50 -24.79
N GLY A 116 30.92 -18.40 -24.38
CA GLY A 116 32.19 -17.90 -24.93
C GLY A 116 32.06 -17.10 -26.22
N ILE A 117 30.86 -16.99 -26.79
CA ILE A 117 30.55 -16.20 -28.00
C ILE A 117 29.71 -14.96 -27.61
N LYS A 118 29.97 -14.40 -26.41
CA LYS A 118 29.28 -13.22 -25.88
C LYS A 118 27.74 -13.35 -25.84
N GLN A 119 27.27 -14.57 -25.67
CA GLN A 119 25.87 -14.90 -25.44
C GLN A 119 25.77 -15.66 -24.13
N GLY A 120 24.66 -15.46 -23.43
CA GLY A 120 24.50 -16.00 -22.09
C GLY A 120 23.30 -15.43 -21.36
N TYR A 121 23.12 -15.93 -20.15
CA TYR A 121 22.12 -15.47 -19.21
C TYR A 121 22.77 -15.18 -17.86
N ILE A 122 22.13 -14.31 -17.10
CA ILE A 122 22.55 -13.93 -15.76
C ILE A 122 21.45 -14.37 -14.81
N THR A 123 21.85 -15.00 -13.71
CA THR A 123 20.96 -15.36 -12.61
C THR A 123 21.35 -14.55 -11.39
N VAL A 124 20.39 -13.82 -10.84
CA VAL A 124 20.55 -12.98 -9.64
C VAL A 124 19.44 -13.32 -8.66
N THR A 125 19.78 -13.39 -7.37
CA THR A 125 18.78 -13.48 -6.31
C THR A 125 18.44 -12.08 -5.84
N MET A 126 17.17 -11.71 -5.90
CA MET A 126 16.66 -10.43 -5.43
C MET A 126 16.01 -10.62 -4.05
N ARG A 127 16.45 -9.85 -3.07
CA ARG A 127 15.84 -9.78 -1.74
C ARG A 127 14.95 -8.55 -1.65
N CYS A 128 13.73 -8.74 -1.18
CA CYS A 128 12.80 -7.66 -0.89
C CYS A 128 13.03 -7.05 0.50
N ASP A 129 12.54 -5.84 0.69
CA ASP A 129 12.47 -5.17 1.99
C ASP A 129 11.43 -5.80 2.93
N SER A 130 10.37 -6.34 2.37
CA SER A 130 9.24 -6.90 3.10
C SER A 130 8.75 -8.22 2.47
N PRO A 131 7.93 -9.00 3.20
CA PRO A 131 7.26 -10.18 2.66
C PRO A 131 6.09 -9.87 1.72
N TYR A 132 5.75 -8.60 1.50
CA TYR A 132 4.56 -8.19 0.77
C TYR A 132 4.90 -7.46 -0.53
N SER A 133 3.95 -7.44 -1.47
CA SER A 133 4.00 -6.57 -2.65
C SER A 133 3.16 -5.33 -2.44
N TYR A 134 3.58 -4.22 -3.04
CA TYR A 134 2.92 -2.93 -2.95
C TYR A 134 2.15 -2.61 -4.22
N THR A 135 1.15 -1.73 -4.09
CA THR A 135 0.56 -1.06 -5.24
C THR A 135 1.40 0.13 -5.67
N GLN A 136 1.23 0.58 -6.92
CA GLN A 136 1.84 1.83 -7.36
C GLN A 136 1.35 3.00 -6.50
N LYS A 137 2.23 3.98 -6.30
CA LYS A 137 1.88 5.21 -5.57
C LYS A 137 0.91 6.03 -6.43
N THR A 138 -0.35 6.09 -6.01
CA THR A 138 -1.35 6.97 -6.62
C THR A 138 -1.47 8.24 -5.80
N LEU A 139 -1.05 9.37 -6.37
CA LEU A 139 -1.39 10.68 -5.82
C LEU A 139 -2.78 11.06 -6.33
N LYS A 140 -3.72 11.28 -5.40
CA LYS A 140 -5.02 11.89 -5.72
C LYS A 140 -4.96 13.34 -5.25
N GLU A 141 -4.69 14.22 -6.19
CA GLU A 141 -4.91 15.65 -6.01
C GLU A 141 -6.43 15.90 -6.09
N ASP A 142 -6.96 16.76 -5.22
CA ASP A 142 -8.39 17.03 -5.09
C ASP A 142 -9.25 15.83 -4.65
N MET A 143 -8.94 15.25 -3.49
CA MET A 143 -9.91 14.40 -2.78
C MET A 143 -11.15 15.23 -2.42
N LYS A 144 -12.14 15.22 -3.32
CA LYS A 144 -13.47 15.75 -3.03
C LYS A 144 -14.05 14.90 -1.91
N PHE A 145 -14.22 15.49 -0.74
CA PHE A 145 -15.11 14.93 0.26
C PHE A 145 -16.47 14.81 -0.42
N ASP A 146 -16.95 13.59 -0.61
CA ASP A 146 -18.32 13.37 -1.04
C ASP A 146 -19.19 13.98 0.05
N SER A 147 -19.73 15.17 -0.24
CA SER A 147 -20.52 15.93 0.70
C SER A 147 -21.89 15.28 0.81
N THR A 148 -21.96 14.10 1.43
CA THR A 148 -23.05 13.87 2.37
C THR A 148 -22.81 14.86 3.49
N LYS A 149 -23.33 16.07 3.31
CA LYS A 149 -23.22 17.15 4.28
C LYS A 149 -23.67 16.61 5.64
N LEU A 150 -22.74 16.32 6.54
CA LEU A 150 -22.95 16.54 7.97
C LEU A 150 -22.84 18.04 8.25
N THR A 151 -23.56 18.83 7.45
CA THR A 151 -23.76 20.24 7.67
C THR A 151 -25.26 20.37 7.77
N LYS A 152 -25.76 20.22 9.00
CA LYS A 152 -27.06 20.76 9.36
C LYS A 152 -26.87 22.29 9.30
N THR A 153 -26.94 22.84 8.10
CA THR A 153 -26.89 24.28 7.86
C THR A 153 -28.03 24.85 8.69
N GLY A 154 -27.72 25.56 9.78
CA GLY A 154 -28.69 26.31 10.58
C GLY A 154 -29.23 27.51 9.83
N ALA A 155 -29.66 27.34 8.58
CA ALA A 155 -30.29 28.36 7.76
C ALA A 155 -31.83 28.27 7.82
N GLU A 156 -32.38 27.19 8.37
CA GLU A 156 -33.82 27.05 8.54
C GLU A 156 -34.16 27.09 10.03
N ASN A 157 -34.62 28.27 10.48
CA ASN A 157 -35.32 28.46 11.74
C ASN A 157 -36.71 27.79 11.73
N THR A 158 -36.81 26.54 11.30
CA THR A 158 -38.09 25.84 11.21
C THR A 158 -37.94 24.42 11.74
N PHE A 159 -37.91 24.30 13.07
CA PHE A 159 -38.43 23.10 13.74
C PHE A 159 -39.97 23.12 13.66
N ASN A 160 -40.52 23.09 12.45
CA ASN A 160 -41.96 22.93 12.21
C ASN A 160 -42.40 21.46 12.24
N SER A 161 -41.50 20.53 12.57
CA SER A 161 -41.77 19.09 12.61
C SER A 161 -42.35 18.59 13.95
N GLY A 162 -42.91 19.47 14.79
CA GLY A 162 -43.64 19.07 16.00
C GLY A 162 -42.79 18.53 17.16
N MET A 163 -41.46 18.63 17.09
CA MET A 163 -40.53 18.16 18.13
C MET A 163 -39.83 19.32 18.88
N GLY A 164 -40.64 20.19 19.51
CA GLY A 164 -40.15 21.18 20.48
C GLY A 164 -40.05 22.61 19.96
N SER A 165 -39.99 23.56 20.91
CA SER A 165 -39.87 25.01 20.65
C SER A 165 -38.53 25.54 21.13
N MET A 166 -37.92 26.47 20.38
CA MET A 166 -36.73 27.19 20.87
C MET A 166 -37.19 28.37 21.72
N GLN A 167 -36.72 28.42 22.97
CA GLN A 167 -36.87 29.59 23.83
C GLN A 167 -35.51 30.25 24.02
N ASN A 168 -35.45 31.57 23.79
CA ASN A 168 -34.27 32.42 24.03
C ASN A 168 -33.01 32.12 23.18
N ILE A 169 -33.16 31.45 22.05
CA ILE A 169 -32.05 31.19 21.10
C ILE A 169 -32.35 31.95 19.80
N GLU A 170 -31.40 32.77 19.35
CA GLU A 170 -31.46 33.50 18.07
C GLU A 170 -30.18 33.23 17.27
N ILE A 171 -30.28 33.20 15.94
CA ILE A 171 -29.12 33.09 15.04
C ILE A 171 -28.78 34.49 14.53
N ILE A 172 -27.64 35.04 14.95
CA ILE A 172 -27.17 36.36 14.54
C ILE A 172 -25.87 36.16 13.75
N ASN A 173 -25.83 36.64 12.50
CA ASN A 173 -24.65 36.55 11.62
C ASN A 173 -24.05 35.13 11.50
N GLY A 174 -24.90 34.11 11.48
CA GLY A 174 -24.47 32.71 11.32
C GLY A 174 -23.92 32.05 12.59
N ALA A 175 -23.91 32.74 13.73
CA ALA A 175 -23.60 32.17 15.05
C ALA A 175 -24.87 32.03 15.89
N MET A 176 -25.01 30.89 16.60
CA MET A 176 -26.08 30.73 17.59
C MET A 176 -25.74 31.55 18.84
N GLY A 177 -26.64 32.48 19.20
CA GLY A 177 -26.56 33.26 20.43
C GLY A 177 -27.73 32.94 21.36
N VAL A 178 -27.44 32.79 22.66
CA VAL A 178 -28.49 32.70 23.69
C VAL A 178 -28.76 34.11 24.20
N ARG A 179 -30.00 34.59 24.03
CA ARG A 179 -30.40 35.90 24.52
C ARG A 179 -30.88 35.79 25.95
N ARG A 180 -30.27 36.51 26.88
CA ARG A 180 -30.71 36.53 28.29
C ARG A 180 -32.02 37.33 28.39
N LYS A 181 -33.15 36.64 28.52
CA LYS A 181 -34.45 37.27 28.79
C LYS A 181 -34.63 37.43 30.29
N ALA A 182 -34.89 38.65 30.77
CA ALA A 182 -35.29 38.88 32.15
C ALA A 182 -36.72 38.34 32.35
N THR A 183 -36.86 37.30 33.16
CA THR A 183 -38.15 36.70 33.51
C THR A 183 -38.83 37.57 34.56
N ASN A 184 -39.89 38.27 34.16
CA ASN A 184 -40.73 39.03 35.08
C ASN A 184 -41.95 38.17 35.46
N TRP A 185 -42.36 38.21 36.73
CA TRP A 185 -43.49 37.42 37.26
C TRP A 185 -44.81 37.58 36.49
N THR A 186 -45.00 38.72 35.81
CA THR A 186 -46.17 38.98 34.96
C THR A 186 -46.27 38.05 33.76
N GLN A 187 -45.16 37.45 33.31
CA GLN A 187 -45.14 36.51 32.17
C GLN A 187 -45.67 35.12 32.52
N TYR A 188 -45.80 34.80 33.81
CA TYR A 188 -46.30 33.52 34.31
C TYR A 188 -47.73 33.61 34.86
N ALA A 189 -48.36 34.79 34.76
CA ALA A 189 -49.72 34.99 35.24
C ALA A 189 -50.71 34.12 34.43
N GLY A 190 -51.39 33.20 35.12
CA GLY A 190 -52.39 32.30 34.53
C GLY A 190 -51.85 30.95 34.04
N GLN A 191 -50.55 30.69 34.15
CA GLN A 191 -49.97 29.37 33.85
C GLN A 191 -50.00 28.46 35.09
N LYS A 192 -50.18 27.15 34.89
CA LYS A 192 -50.07 26.19 35.99
C LYS A 192 -48.60 25.96 36.31
N TRP A 193 -48.28 25.69 37.57
CA TRP A 193 -46.91 25.44 38.01
C TRP A 193 -46.24 24.29 37.24
N SER A 194 -47.04 23.30 36.81
CA SER A 194 -46.59 22.18 35.94
C SER A 194 -46.03 22.62 34.60
N ASP A 195 -46.38 23.82 34.14
CA ASP A 195 -46.05 24.30 32.80
C ASP A 195 -44.84 25.27 32.84
N ILE A 196 -44.33 25.57 34.04
CA ILE A 196 -43.22 26.50 34.31
C ILE A 196 -41.91 25.75 34.64
N ILE A 197 -42.00 24.47 35.02
CA ILE A 197 -40.86 23.58 35.34
C ILE A 197 -40.44 22.77 34.12
#